data_AF-A0A2Y9JVF8-F1
#
_entry.id   AF-A0A2Y9JVF8-F1
#
_cell.length_a   1.000
_cell.length_b   1.000
_cell.length_c   1.000
_cell.angle_alpha   90.00
_cell.angle_beta   90.00
_cell.angle_gamma   90.00
#
_symmetry.space_group_name_H-M   'P 1'
#
loop_
_entity.id
_entity.type
_entity.pdbx_description
1 polymer ?
#
loop_
_entity_poly.entity_id
_entity_poly.type
_entity_poly.pdbx_seq_one_letter_code
_entity_poly.pdbx_strand_id
1 'polypeptide(L)'
;MPQRWEPPLVFGGVLAVAGCPLSGRGSGSAKPGSVGSAIPRRSAARWEQWLPVPHRNMALLWGLLVLSLSCLQGSSLVFSPASAMEPLDQQLMSGQTQEKLPPLTLLKLGNQEAHGHTALKKSPRDCKGASTPEQTRRLAQAMMAFTTDLFSLVAQRSTSPNLILSPLSVALALSHLALGAQNQTLRRLEQVLHVDSGPCLPHLLSHLCQDLGPGAFRLAARMYLQKGFPIKEDFLEQSEQLFGAKPVSLTGRKGDDLLNINQWVKEATEGKIEDFLSELPDDTVLLLLNAIHFQSFWRSKFDPSLTQRDSFHLNEQFTVPVDMMHAHTYPLRWFLLEQPEIQVAHFPFKNNMSFVVIMPTHFEWNVSQVLANLSWDILHQPLLREKPTKVRLPRLHLNYQLDLVATLSRLGLQELFQAPDLRGISDQRLVVTSVQHRSTLELSEAGVEAAAATGTAMSRMSLSSFSVNRPFLFFILEDTTSLPLFVGSVRNPNPSAEWERKEQQDSPDDRDYFQNQKAFPRGDKPFGPDLKLAPPSEEDYPQLNCPK
;
A
#
# COMPACT_ATOMS: atom_id res chain seq x y z
N MET A 1 36.73 60.61 6.02
CA MET A 1 36.04 59.31 5.88
C MET A 1 36.10 58.60 7.24
N PRO A 2 34.97 58.13 7.80
CA PRO A 2 34.86 57.66 9.20
C PRO A 2 35.36 56.21 9.34
N GLN A 3 35.89 55.69 10.46
CA GLN A 3 35.83 55.97 11.91
C GLN A 3 34.63 55.43 12.71
N ARG A 4 34.94 54.38 13.49
CA ARG A 4 34.64 54.14 14.92
C ARG A 4 33.23 53.73 15.43
N TRP A 5 33.28 52.60 16.15
CA TRP A 5 32.76 52.35 17.52
C TRP A 5 31.30 51.88 17.75
N GLU A 6 31.25 50.66 18.31
CA GLU A 6 30.42 50.12 19.40
C GLU A 6 28.86 50.07 19.34
N PRO A 7 28.26 49.01 19.95
CA PRO A 7 26.82 48.82 20.04
C PRO A 7 26.21 49.31 21.38
N PRO A 8 24.91 49.61 21.38
CA PRO A 8 24.05 49.45 22.56
C PRO A 8 22.74 48.71 22.21
N LEU A 9 21.92 48.17 23.14
CA LEU A 9 22.06 47.99 24.59
C LEU A 9 21.13 46.83 25.03
N VAL A 10 21.53 46.11 26.08
CA VAL A 10 20.70 45.09 26.74
C VAL A 10 19.76 45.78 27.74
N PHE A 11 18.48 45.37 27.78
CA PHE A 11 17.62 45.60 28.95
C PHE A 11 17.58 44.34 29.81
N GLY A 12 18.32 44.36 30.91
CA GLY A 12 18.19 43.39 31.99
C GLY A 12 17.33 43.97 33.11
N GLY A 13 16.39 43.17 33.63
CA GLY A 13 15.57 43.50 34.79
C GLY A 13 15.50 42.32 35.75
N VAL A 14 16.31 42.35 36.80
CA VAL A 14 16.32 41.38 37.90
C VAL A 14 15.87 42.09 39.18
N LEU A 15 14.90 41.53 39.89
CA LEU A 15 14.73 41.58 41.35
C LEU A 15 13.58 40.60 41.68
N ALA A 16 13.79 39.44 42.30
CA ALA A 16 14.23 39.16 43.68
C ALA A 16 13.09 39.16 44.71
N VAL A 17 12.76 37.92 45.11
CA VAL A 17 12.03 37.43 46.30
C VAL A 17 12.16 38.28 47.57
N ALA A 18 11.06 38.47 48.32
CA ALA A 18 10.88 38.06 49.74
C ALA A 18 9.69 38.75 50.45
N GLY A 19 9.12 38.08 51.47
CA GLY A 19 8.51 38.78 52.61
C GLY A 19 7.06 38.44 53.01
N CYS A 20 6.84 37.32 53.71
CA CYS A 20 5.87 37.34 54.82
C CYS A 20 6.54 37.98 56.04
N PRO A 21 5.78 38.69 56.90
CA PRO A 21 5.68 38.20 58.29
C PRO A 21 4.27 38.32 58.92
N LEU A 22 4.17 37.79 60.13
CA LEU A 22 2.95 37.53 60.92
C LEU A 22 2.53 38.69 61.86
N SER A 23 1.35 38.48 62.47
CA SER A 23 0.78 39.08 63.71
C SER A 23 -0.20 40.26 63.53
N GLY A 24 -1.31 40.34 64.29
CA GLY A 24 -1.89 39.33 65.19
C GLY A 24 -3.08 39.82 66.06
N ARG A 25 -3.81 38.85 66.65
CA ARG A 25 -4.90 38.96 67.66
C ARG A 25 -6.25 39.58 67.21
N GLY A 26 -7.39 39.12 67.74
CA GLY A 26 -7.55 38.03 68.74
C GLY A 26 -9.00 37.64 69.11
N SER A 27 -9.10 36.74 70.12
CA SER A 27 -10.28 36.35 70.95
C SER A 27 -11.60 36.03 70.23
N GLY A 28 -12.04 34.77 70.12
CA GLY A 28 -12.62 33.91 71.17
C GLY A 28 -13.81 33.15 70.54
N SER A 29 -14.38 32.04 71.04
CA SER A 29 -14.28 31.36 72.34
C SER A 29 -14.76 29.88 72.24
N ALA A 30 -14.37 29.05 73.21
CA ALA A 30 -15.06 27.81 73.66
C ALA A 30 -15.16 26.56 72.72
N LYS A 31 -14.25 25.61 72.98
CA LYS A 31 -14.48 24.13 73.02
C LYS A 31 -15.20 23.78 74.36
N PRO A 32 -15.81 22.58 74.60
CA PRO A 32 -15.20 21.23 74.51
C PRO A 32 -16.16 20.13 73.95
N GLY A 33 -15.85 18.83 73.87
CA GLY A 33 -14.65 18.02 74.22
C GLY A 33 -14.64 16.70 73.39
N SER A 34 -13.50 16.03 73.15
CA SER A 34 -12.90 14.97 74.02
C SER A 34 -13.67 13.63 73.93
N VAL A 35 -13.13 12.41 73.74
CA VAL A 35 -11.78 11.80 73.59
C VAL A 35 -11.97 10.48 72.80
N GLY A 36 -10.95 9.90 72.14
CA GLY A 36 -11.00 8.46 71.81
C GLY A 36 -10.11 8.03 70.64
N SER A 37 -9.01 7.32 70.94
CA SER A 37 -8.10 6.70 69.98
C SER A 37 -8.54 5.30 69.54
N ALA A 38 -8.35 4.93 68.27
CA ALA A 38 -7.59 3.73 67.82
C ALA A 38 -7.92 3.27 66.39
N ILE A 39 -6.89 2.76 65.72
CA ILE A 39 -6.81 2.07 64.41
C ILE A 39 -6.66 0.54 64.72
N PRO A 40 -6.92 -0.50 63.86
CA PRO A 40 -7.20 -0.54 62.40
C PRO A 40 -8.32 -1.51 61.89
N ARG A 41 -8.44 -1.58 60.54
CA ARG A 41 -8.62 -2.78 59.67
C ARG A 41 -10.02 -3.32 59.29
N ARG A 42 -10.21 -3.33 57.95
CA ARG A 42 -10.85 -4.33 57.05
C ARG A 42 -12.38 -4.41 56.90
N SER A 43 -12.73 -4.59 55.61
CA SER A 43 -13.91 -5.26 55.03
C SER A 43 -15.31 -4.73 55.35
N ALA A 44 -15.94 -4.11 54.36
CA ALA A 44 -17.39 -4.07 54.20
C ALA A 44 -17.79 -5.02 53.06
N ALA A 45 -18.88 -5.76 53.26
CA ALA A 45 -19.44 -6.68 52.28
C ALA A 45 -20.74 -6.12 51.67
N ARG A 46 -20.97 -6.50 50.40
CA ARG A 46 -22.19 -7.16 49.88
C ARG A 46 -23.58 -6.61 50.25
N TRP A 47 -24.30 -6.21 49.19
CA TRP A 47 -25.69 -6.54 48.81
C TRP A 47 -25.66 -6.50 47.25
N GLU A 48 -25.84 -7.52 46.40
CA GLU A 48 -26.84 -8.61 46.30
C GLU A 48 -28.26 -8.07 46.50
N GLN A 49 -29.21 -8.09 45.54
CA GLN A 49 -29.64 -9.16 44.61
C GLN A 49 -30.12 -8.56 43.25
N TRP A 50 -30.60 -9.25 42.20
CA TRP A 50 -30.98 -10.67 41.96
C TRP A 50 -30.46 -11.16 40.57
N LEU A 51 -31.22 -11.96 39.81
CA LEU A 51 -30.95 -12.66 38.52
C LEU A 51 -32.31 -12.82 37.75
N PRO A 52 -32.46 -13.44 36.53
CA PRO A 52 -31.64 -14.51 35.96
C PRO A 52 -31.38 -14.59 34.43
N VAL A 53 -30.48 -15.52 34.09
CA VAL A 53 -30.12 -16.05 32.76
C VAL A 53 -30.76 -17.44 32.57
N PRO A 54 -31.09 -17.89 31.34
CA PRO A 54 -31.36 -19.31 31.05
C PRO A 54 -30.17 -20.02 30.38
N HIS A 55 -29.77 -21.16 30.95
CA HIS A 55 -28.94 -22.20 30.30
C HIS A 55 -29.80 -23.47 30.19
N ARG A 56 -29.71 -24.23 29.09
CA ARG A 56 -30.16 -25.64 29.05
C ARG A 56 -29.18 -26.52 28.28
N ASN A 57 -28.84 -27.65 28.90
CA ASN A 57 -28.15 -28.78 28.28
C ASN A 57 -29.13 -29.64 27.48
N MET A 58 -28.63 -30.42 26.52
CA MET A 58 -28.97 -31.85 26.32
C MET A 58 -27.89 -32.55 25.48
N ALA A 59 -27.89 -33.88 25.51
CA ALA A 59 -26.73 -34.73 25.25
C ALA A 59 -26.79 -35.52 23.93
N LEU A 60 -25.70 -36.25 23.66
CA LEU A 60 -25.48 -37.17 22.54
C LEU A 60 -26.55 -38.28 22.41
N LEU A 61 -26.78 -38.73 21.17
CA LEU A 61 -27.04 -40.14 20.85
C LEU A 61 -26.69 -40.46 19.39
N TRP A 62 -26.36 -41.73 19.13
CA TRP A 62 -25.87 -42.25 17.84
C TRP A 62 -26.96 -42.42 16.77
N GLY A 63 -26.54 -42.45 15.50
CA GLY A 63 -27.38 -42.85 14.36
C GLY A 63 -26.59 -43.07 13.07
N LEU A 64 -26.06 -44.28 12.88
CA LEU A 64 -25.59 -44.76 11.57
C LEU A 64 -26.78 -44.98 10.64
N LEU A 65 -26.69 -44.57 9.37
CA LEU A 65 -27.36 -45.30 8.30
C LEU A 65 -26.54 -45.27 7.00
N VAL A 66 -26.22 -46.47 6.52
CA VAL A 66 -25.71 -46.78 5.18
C VAL A 66 -26.90 -47.30 4.36
N LEU A 67 -26.96 -46.99 3.06
CA LEU A 67 -27.66 -47.67 1.94
C LEU A 67 -27.51 -46.72 0.72
N SER A 68 -26.81 -46.95 -0.40
CA SER A 68 -26.42 -48.11 -1.23
C SER A 68 -27.42 -48.52 -2.33
N LEU A 69 -26.99 -48.37 -3.60
CA LEU A 69 -27.48 -48.98 -4.86
C LEU A 69 -28.87 -48.52 -5.40
N SER A 70 -28.94 -47.89 -6.58
CA SER A 70 -29.15 -48.49 -7.94
C SER A 70 -30.65 -48.62 -8.31
N CYS A 71 -31.15 -48.53 -9.55
CA CYS A 71 -30.55 -48.60 -10.89
C CYS A 71 -31.52 -48.02 -11.98
N LEU A 72 -31.05 -47.89 -13.24
CA LEU A 72 -31.84 -47.75 -14.52
C LEU A 72 -32.65 -46.44 -14.71
N GLN A 73 -32.82 -45.83 -15.90
CA GLN A 73 -32.47 -46.08 -17.33
C GLN A 73 -32.07 -44.73 -17.99
N GLY A 74 -31.12 -44.68 -18.95
CA GLY A 74 -31.41 -44.58 -20.39
C GLY A 74 -31.86 -43.17 -20.84
N SER A 75 -31.14 -42.39 -21.65
CA SER A 75 -30.60 -42.78 -22.97
C SER A 75 -29.45 -41.89 -23.47
N SER A 76 -28.66 -42.44 -24.40
CA SER A 76 -27.72 -41.84 -25.36
C SER A 76 -28.04 -40.40 -25.83
N LEU A 77 -27.05 -39.54 -26.13
CA LEU A 77 -26.11 -39.71 -27.27
C LEU A 77 -24.67 -39.26 -26.99
N VAL A 78 -23.75 -40.04 -27.56
CA VAL A 78 -22.30 -39.78 -27.67
C VAL A 78 -22.02 -39.14 -29.02
N PHE A 79 -21.10 -38.18 -29.09
CA PHE A 79 -20.05 -38.15 -30.14
C PHE A 79 -18.82 -37.38 -29.66
N SER A 80 -17.64 -37.85 -30.07
CA SER A 80 -16.32 -37.29 -29.80
C SER A 80 -15.52 -37.23 -31.12
N PRO A 81 -14.40 -36.49 -31.18
CA PRO A 81 -13.93 -35.87 -32.42
C PRO A 81 -12.97 -36.74 -33.25
N ALA A 82 -12.74 -36.33 -34.50
CA ALA A 82 -11.62 -36.78 -35.33
C ALA A 82 -11.11 -35.65 -36.24
N SER A 83 -9.82 -35.71 -36.56
CA SER A 83 -9.05 -34.70 -37.32
C SER A 83 -8.92 -35.07 -38.81
N ALA A 84 -8.63 -34.08 -39.67
CA ALA A 84 -8.11 -34.28 -41.03
C ALA A 84 -7.28 -33.07 -41.49
N MET A 85 -6.32 -33.29 -42.40
CA MET A 85 -5.21 -32.40 -42.73
C MET A 85 -5.12 -32.18 -44.26
N GLU A 86 -4.96 -30.92 -44.69
CA GLU A 86 -4.31 -30.45 -45.96
C GLU A 86 -4.85 -30.94 -47.35
N PRO A 87 -4.40 -30.41 -48.53
CA PRO A 87 -3.32 -29.43 -48.79
C PRO A 87 -3.62 -28.21 -49.73
N LEU A 88 -2.70 -27.23 -49.64
CA LEU A 88 -2.06 -26.38 -50.68
C LEU A 88 -2.78 -26.04 -52.03
N ASP A 89 -2.86 -24.75 -52.39
CA ASP A 89 -2.18 -24.22 -53.60
C ASP A 89 -2.07 -22.68 -53.74
N GLN A 90 -1.17 -22.27 -54.62
CA GLN A 90 -0.29 -21.09 -54.66
C GLN A 90 -0.80 -19.81 -55.40
N GLN A 91 -0.28 -18.63 -55.03
CA GLN A 91 0.05 -17.39 -55.83
C GLN A 91 -0.41 -16.06 -55.16
N LEU A 92 0.17 -14.87 -55.32
CA LEU A 92 1.51 -14.32 -55.66
C LEU A 92 1.32 -12.76 -55.72
N MET A 93 2.34 -11.98 -55.32
CA MET A 93 2.57 -10.53 -55.57
C MET A 93 1.96 -9.43 -54.68
N SER A 94 2.89 -8.61 -54.18
CA SER A 94 2.93 -7.13 -54.24
C SER A 94 2.07 -6.27 -53.28
N GLY A 95 2.76 -5.47 -52.46
CA GLY A 95 2.26 -4.17 -51.99
C GLY A 95 2.76 -3.75 -50.61
N GLN A 96 3.55 -2.68 -50.53
CA GLN A 96 3.81 -1.98 -49.26
C GLN A 96 2.53 -1.26 -48.78
N THR A 97 2.36 -1.04 -47.46
CA THR A 97 2.17 0.29 -46.81
C THR A 97 1.63 0.15 -45.37
N GLN A 98 2.25 0.88 -44.44
CA GLN A 98 1.80 1.28 -43.07
C GLN A 98 0.81 0.37 -42.31
N GLU A 99 1.31 -0.29 -41.26
CA GLU A 99 0.43 -0.91 -40.27
C GLU A 99 -0.06 0.12 -39.24
N LYS A 100 -1.39 0.22 -39.14
CA LYS A 100 -2.14 1.20 -38.35
C LYS A 100 -2.85 0.43 -37.24
N LEU A 101 -2.64 0.81 -35.98
CA LEU A 101 -3.25 0.18 -34.80
C LEU A 101 -4.76 -0.06 -35.00
N PRO A 102 -5.28 -1.27 -34.75
CA PRO A 102 -6.68 -1.59 -34.98
C PRO A 102 -7.59 -0.96 -33.89
N PRO A 103 -8.81 -0.54 -34.24
CA PRO A 103 -9.77 -0.03 -33.27
C PRO A 103 -10.37 -1.17 -32.43
N LEU A 104 -10.64 -0.90 -31.15
CA LEU A 104 -11.28 -1.83 -30.22
C LEU A 104 -12.64 -2.29 -30.74
N THR A 105 -12.81 -3.61 -30.84
CA THR A 105 -14.03 -4.25 -31.34
C THR A 105 -15.17 -4.11 -30.33
N LEU A 106 -16.17 -3.30 -30.68
CA LEU A 106 -17.36 -3.09 -29.85
C LEU A 106 -18.27 -4.32 -29.93
N LEU A 107 -18.32 -5.12 -28.86
CA LEU A 107 -19.13 -6.34 -28.80
C LEU A 107 -20.63 -6.01 -28.93
N LYS A 108 -21.21 -6.53 -30.01
CA LYS A 108 -22.61 -6.32 -30.39
C LYS A 108 -23.49 -7.30 -29.62
N LEU A 109 -23.98 -6.91 -28.44
CA LEU A 109 -24.95 -7.72 -27.70
C LEU A 109 -26.30 -7.69 -28.43
N GLY A 110 -26.87 -8.86 -28.72
CA GLY A 110 -28.12 -8.99 -29.47
C GLY A 110 -29.36 -8.60 -28.68
N ASN A 111 -30.42 -8.21 -29.38
CA ASN A 111 -31.72 -7.90 -28.79
C ASN A 111 -32.29 -9.10 -28.01
N GLN A 112 -32.59 -8.90 -26.73
CA GLN A 112 -33.64 -9.63 -26.02
C GLN A 112 -34.55 -8.64 -25.29
N GLU A 113 -35.79 -9.06 -25.08
CA GLU A 113 -36.94 -8.16 -24.92
C GLU A 113 -37.06 -7.55 -23.52
N ALA A 114 -37.78 -6.42 -23.46
CA ALA A 114 -37.97 -5.67 -22.22
C ALA A 114 -38.90 -6.41 -21.24
N HIS A 115 -38.36 -6.78 -20.08
CA HIS A 115 -39.15 -6.96 -18.87
C HIS A 115 -38.82 -5.86 -17.86
N GLY A 116 -39.87 -5.11 -17.50
CA GLY A 116 -39.73 -3.82 -16.83
C GLY A 116 -39.38 -3.95 -15.35
N HIS A 117 -38.17 -3.55 -15.01
CA HIS A 117 -37.87 -3.03 -13.68
C HIS A 117 -37.72 -1.52 -13.76
N THR A 118 -38.76 -0.80 -13.32
CA THR A 118 -38.78 0.65 -13.22
C THR A 118 -37.74 1.09 -12.18
N ALA A 119 -36.53 1.41 -12.64
CA ALA A 119 -35.50 2.00 -11.79
C ALA A 119 -36.00 3.34 -11.24
N LEU A 120 -36.41 3.35 -9.97
CA LEU A 120 -36.87 4.56 -9.29
C LEU A 120 -35.73 5.58 -9.30
N LYS A 121 -35.91 6.67 -10.05
CA LYS A 121 -35.04 7.86 -9.97
C LYS A 121 -35.20 8.49 -8.59
N LYS A 122 -34.42 8.02 -7.61
CA LYS A 122 -34.31 8.67 -6.31
C LYS A 122 -33.84 10.11 -6.50
N SER A 123 -34.50 11.05 -5.82
CA SER A 123 -34.01 12.43 -5.75
C SER A 123 -32.71 12.48 -4.90
N PRO A 124 -31.83 13.48 -5.10
CA PRO A 124 -30.59 13.61 -4.32
C PRO A 124 -30.80 13.66 -2.79
N ARG A 125 -32.01 13.99 -2.32
CA ARG A 125 -32.35 14.07 -0.90
C ARG A 125 -32.62 12.71 -0.23
N ASP A 126 -32.70 11.62 -1.00
CA ASP A 126 -33.13 10.29 -0.54
C ASP A 126 -31.98 9.25 -0.47
N CYS A 127 -30.75 9.75 -0.31
CA CYS A 127 -29.51 8.97 -0.23
C CYS A 127 -29.13 8.51 1.19
N LYS A 128 -30.00 8.72 2.19
CA LYS A 128 -29.73 8.49 3.62
C LYS A 128 -29.92 7.03 4.10
N GLY A 129 -30.10 6.08 3.18
CA GLY A 129 -30.22 4.66 3.51
C GLY A 129 -28.84 4.00 3.63
N ALA A 130 -28.67 3.10 4.60
CA ALA A 130 -27.47 2.27 4.70
C ALA A 130 -27.29 1.44 3.42
N SER A 131 -26.05 1.34 2.93
CA SER A 131 -25.70 0.58 1.73
C SER A 131 -26.03 -0.89 1.90
N THR A 132 -26.78 -1.48 0.97
CA THR A 132 -27.01 -2.93 0.96
C THR A 132 -25.71 -3.66 0.61
N PRO A 133 -25.51 -4.91 1.09
CA PRO A 133 -24.33 -5.72 0.73
C PRO A 133 -24.14 -5.85 -0.79
N GLU A 134 -25.24 -5.86 -1.55
CA GLU A 134 -25.23 -5.88 -3.00
C GLU A 134 -24.65 -4.60 -3.63
N GLN A 135 -25.02 -3.42 -3.11
CA GLN A 135 -24.46 -2.15 -3.55
C GLN A 135 -22.97 -2.05 -3.22
N THR A 136 -22.57 -2.48 -2.02
CA THR A 136 -21.16 -2.48 -1.60
C THR A 136 -20.32 -3.42 -2.47
N ARG A 137 -20.85 -4.59 -2.84
CA ARG A 137 -20.19 -5.54 -3.75
C ARG A 137 -20.02 -4.97 -5.17
N ARG A 138 -21.05 -4.36 -5.74
CA ARG A 138 -20.96 -3.69 -7.06
C ARG A 138 -19.97 -2.53 -7.03
N LEU A 139 -19.94 -1.77 -5.94
CA LEU A 139 -18.97 -0.71 -5.74
C LEU A 139 -17.54 -1.25 -5.68
N ALA A 140 -17.29 -2.35 -4.96
CA ALA A 140 -15.97 -2.97 -4.92
C ALA A 140 -15.50 -3.43 -6.32
N GLN A 141 -16.40 -3.96 -7.14
CA GLN A 141 -16.14 -4.29 -8.54
C GLN A 141 -15.83 -3.04 -9.40
N ALA A 142 -16.65 -1.99 -9.28
CA ALA A 142 -16.42 -0.70 -9.96
C ALA A 142 -15.07 -0.06 -9.57
N MET A 143 -14.74 -0.08 -8.27
CA MET A 143 -13.47 0.41 -7.76
C MET A 143 -12.28 -0.44 -8.21
N MET A 144 -12.45 -1.75 -8.43
CA MET A 144 -11.41 -2.59 -9.04
C MET A 144 -11.19 -2.27 -10.53
N ALA A 145 -12.25 -2.00 -11.29
CA ALA A 145 -12.14 -1.53 -12.67
C ALA A 145 -11.43 -0.16 -12.74
N PHE A 146 -11.90 0.82 -11.95
CA PHE A 146 -11.25 2.13 -11.85
C PHE A 146 -9.78 2.05 -11.40
N THR A 147 -9.47 1.18 -10.44
CA THR A 147 -8.09 0.90 -9.99
C THR A 147 -7.22 0.41 -11.14
N THR A 148 -7.73 -0.53 -11.94
CA THR A 148 -7.01 -1.15 -13.05
C THR A 148 -6.69 -0.14 -14.14
N ASP A 149 -7.67 0.69 -14.52
CA ASP A 149 -7.51 1.74 -15.53
C ASP A 149 -6.55 2.84 -15.05
N LEU A 150 -6.76 3.36 -13.84
CA LEU A 150 -5.94 4.43 -13.25
C LEU A 150 -4.49 3.97 -13.09
N PHE A 151 -4.26 2.81 -12.48
CA PHE A 151 -2.90 2.35 -12.19
C PHE A 151 -2.15 1.93 -13.45
N SER A 152 -2.82 1.34 -14.44
CA SER A 152 -2.23 1.07 -15.76
C SER A 152 -1.71 2.34 -16.42
N LEU A 153 -2.52 3.41 -16.48
CA LEU A 153 -2.10 4.67 -17.09
C LEU A 153 -0.98 5.39 -16.33
N VAL A 154 -0.96 5.31 -14.99
CA VAL A 154 0.15 5.87 -14.19
C VAL A 154 1.42 5.05 -14.40
N ALA A 155 1.34 3.73 -14.39
CA ALA A 155 2.49 2.84 -14.59
C ALA A 155 3.12 2.94 -15.98
N GLN A 156 2.34 3.20 -17.02
CA GLN A 156 2.83 3.43 -18.38
C GLN A 156 3.55 4.79 -18.57
N ARG A 157 3.34 5.74 -17.66
CA ARG A 157 3.85 7.13 -17.80
C ARG A 157 4.92 7.49 -16.78
N SER A 158 4.97 6.82 -15.64
CA SER A 158 5.90 7.15 -14.57
C SER A 158 7.28 6.56 -14.83
N THR A 159 8.31 7.35 -14.54
CA THR A 159 9.72 6.92 -14.52
C THR A 159 10.19 6.51 -13.12
N SER A 160 9.32 6.60 -12.11
CA SER A 160 9.64 6.20 -10.73
C SER A 160 9.85 4.70 -10.62
N PRO A 161 10.87 4.21 -9.89
CA PRO A 161 11.09 2.77 -9.68
C PRO A 161 9.96 2.11 -8.89
N ASN A 162 9.30 2.86 -8.00
CA ASN A 162 8.17 2.39 -7.21
C ASN A 162 6.96 3.30 -7.40
N LEU A 163 5.77 2.72 -7.35
CA LEU A 163 4.50 3.41 -7.46
C LEU A 163 3.60 2.97 -6.32
N ILE A 164 2.86 3.92 -5.75
CA ILE A 164 1.73 3.63 -4.86
C ILE A 164 0.63 4.65 -5.11
N LEU A 165 -0.60 4.17 -5.20
CA LEU A 165 -1.81 4.99 -5.26
C LEU A 165 -2.85 4.43 -4.29
N SER A 166 -3.78 5.28 -3.86
CA SER A 166 -5.05 4.84 -3.30
C SER A 166 -6.19 5.24 -4.26
N PRO A 167 -6.63 4.32 -5.12
CA PRO A 167 -7.74 4.55 -6.04
C PRO A 167 -9.04 4.90 -5.29
N LEU A 168 -9.30 4.27 -4.13
CA LEU A 168 -10.44 4.64 -3.27
C LEU A 168 -10.36 6.10 -2.83
N SER A 169 -9.19 6.57 -2.39
CA SER A 169 -8.97 7.95 -1.98
C SER A 169 -9.19 8.94 -3.13
N VAL A 170 -8.70 8.61 -4.33
CA VAL A 170 -8.95 9.39 -5.56
C VAL A 170 -10.44 9.38 -5.91
N ALA A 171 -11.12 8.24 -5.82
CA ALA A 171 -12.56 8.12 -6.08
C ALA A 171 -13.39 8.96 -5.10
N LEU A 172 -13.01 9.02 -3.82
CA LEU A 172 -13.65 9.90 -2.84
C LEU A 172 -13.45 11.38 -3.20
N ALA A 173 -12.24 11.78 -3.61
CA ALA A 173 -11.98 13.15 -4.05
C ALA A 173 -12.77 13.52 -5.33
N LEU A 174 -12.91 12.59 -6.28
CA LEU A 174 -13.73 12.76 -7.47
C LEU A 174 -15.24 12.76 -7.15
N SER A 175 -15.68 12.05 -6.12
CA SER A 175 -17.08 12.10 -5.66
C SER A 175 -17.41 13.44 -4.98
N HIS A 176 -16.41 14.11 -4.38
CA HIS A 176 -16.56 15.50 -3.92
C HIS A 176 -16.82 16.46 -5.08
N LEU A 177 -16.18 16.27 -6.25
CA LEU A 177 -16.56 16.98 -7.48
C LEU A 177 -17.96 16.57 -7.97
N ALA A 178 -18.30 15.28 -7.93
CA ALA A 178 -19.60 14.78 -8.36
C ALA A 178 -20.77 15.38 -7.56
N LEU A 179 -20.59 15.62 -6.27
CA LEU A 179 -21.57 16.31 -5.41
C LEU A 179 -21.93 17.72 -5.94
N GLY A 180 -20.98 18.40 -6.58
CA GLY A 180 -21.15 19.74 -7.14
C GLY A 180 -21.38 19.77 -8.67
N ALA A 181 -21.23 18.64 -9.34
CA ALA A 181 -21.31 18.52 -10.80
C ALA A 181 -22.75 18.33 -11.28
N GLN A 182 -23.02 18.74 -12.52
CA GLN A 182 -24.30 18.55 -13.18
C GLN A 182 -24.15 17.97 -14.59
N ASN A 183 -25.29 17.60 -15.19
CA ASN A 183 -25.46 17.30 -16.61
C ASN A 183 -24.44 16.30 -17.20
N GLN A 184 -23.52 16.76 -18.05
CA GLN A 184 -22.54 15.88 -18.70
C GLN A 184 -21.34 15.61 -17.81
N THR A 185 -20.88 16.61 -17.06
CA THR A 185 -19.75 16.50 -16.12
C THR A 185 -20.00 15.43 -15.06
N LEU A 186 -21.20 15.41 -14.46
CA LEU A 186 -21.59 14.37 -13.50
C LEU A 186 -21.56 12.97 -14.14
N ARG A 187 -22.19 12.82 -15.32
CA ARG A 187 -22.20 11.54 -16.05
C ARG A 187 -20.81 11.05 -16.43
N ARG A 188 -19.86 11.95 -16.72
CA ARG A 188 -18.45 11.58 -16.99
C ARG A 188 -17.74 11.09 -15.72
N LEU A 189 -17.98 11.73 -14.57
CA LEU A 189 -17.45 11.29 -13.28
C LEU A 189 -17.97 9.89 -12.91
N GLU A 190 -19.28 9.67 -13.02
CA GLU A 190 -19.92 8.35 -12.79
C GLU A 190 -19.35 7.26 -13.71
N GLN A 191 -19.23 7.55 -15.02
CA GLN A 191 -18.68 6.64 -16.03
C GLN A 191 -17.22 6.24 -15.74
N VAL A 192 -16.35 7.20 -15.42
CA VAL A 192 -14.92 6.92 -15.19
C VAL A 192 -14.67 6.16 -13.89
N LEU A 193 -15.56 6.33 -12.91
CA LEU A 193 -15.53 5.55 -11.67
C LEU A 193 -16.17 4.15 -11.83
N HIS A 194 -16.69 3.81 -13.02
CA HIS A 194 -17.44 2.58 -13.32
C HIS A 194 -18.70 2.38 -12.45
N VAL A 195 -19.32 3.47 -11.99
CA VAL A 195 -20.44 3.41 -11.05
C VAL A 195 -21.76 3.78 -11.74
N ASP A 196 -22.65 2.78 -11.88
CA ASP A 196 -24.05 2.97 -12.31
C ASP A 196 -24.97 3.60 -11.24
N SER A 197 -24.42 3.92 -10.05
CA SER A 197 -25.17 4.62 -9.01
C SER A 197 -25.34 6.07 -9.42
N GLY A 198 -26.60 6.52 -9.54
CA GLY A 198 -26.93 7.93 -9.75
C GLY A 198 -26.61 8.81 -8.53
N PRO A 199 -27.50 9.73 -8.10
CA PRO A 199 -27.14 10.90 -7.27
C PRO A 199 -26.60 10.62 -5.85
N CYS A 200 -26.40 9.37 -5.45
CA CYS A 200 -25.91 8.95 -4.14
C CYS A 200 -24.44 8.50 -4.12
N LEU A 201 -23.69 8.58 -5.23
CA LEU A 201 -22.25 8.23 -5.28
C LEU A 201 -21.41 8.87 -4.14
N PRO A 202 -21.55 10.18 -3.81
CA PRO A 202 -20.81 10.79 -2.71
C PRO A 202 -21.13 10.18 -1.35
N HIS A 203 -22.41 9.85 -1.10
CA HIS A 203 -22.87 9.23 0.14
C HIS A 203 -22.32 7.80 0.27
N LEU A 204 -22.34 7.04 -0.82
CA LEU A 204 -21.89 5.66 -0.87
C LEU A 204 -20.39 5.52 -0.58
N LEU A 205 -19.55 6.37 -1.21
CA LEU A 205 -18.11 6.38 -0.95
C LEU A 205 -17.75 6.97 0.43
N SER A 206 -18.49 7.98 0.89
CA SER A 206 -18.33 8.53 2.25
C SER A 206 -18.58 7.48 3.33
N HIS A 207 -19.75 6.80 3.27
CA HIS A 207 -20.10 5.74 4.23
C HIS A 207 -19.07 4.61 4.23
N LEU A 208 -18.64 4.16 3.05
CA LEU A 208 -17.59 3.14 2.91
C LEU A 208 -16.27 3.56 3.59
N CYS A 209 -15.83 4.81 3.40
CA CYS A 209 -14.62 5.30 4.02
C CYS A 209 -14.74 5.44 5.55
N GLN A 210 -15.94 5.71 6.06
CA GLN A 210 -16.23 5.75 7.50
C GLN A 210 -16.25 4.34 8.12
N ASP A 211 -16.82 3.34 7.42
CA ASP A 211 -16.90 1.94 7.87
C ASP A 211 -15.53 1.26 8.03
N LEU A 212 -14.55 1.64 7.21
CA LEU A 212 -13.19 1.06 7.22
C LEU A 212 -12.39 1.31 8.52
N GLY A 213 -12.90 2.17 9.41
CA GLY A 213 -12.43 2.34 10.78
C GLY A 213 -11.21 3.28 10.95
N PRO A 214 -11.16 4.08 12.04
CA PRO A 214 -10.25 5.22 12.19
C PRO A 214 -8.77 4.89 12.46
N GLY A 215 -8.34 3.64 12.25
CA GLY A 215 -7.05 3.13 12.72
C GLY A 215 -6.03 2.69 11.66
N ALA A 216 -6.44 2.41 10.42
CA ALA A 216 -5.55 1.82 9.40
C ALA A 216 -4.97 2.82 8.39
N PHE A 217 -5.67 3.95 8.18
CA PHE A 217 -5.20 5.02 7.31
C PHE A 217 -5.62 6.39 7.82
N ARG A 218 -4.90 7.42 7.36
CA ARG A 218 -5.19 8.83 7.61
C ARG A 218 -5.40 9.50 6.28
N LEU A 219 -6.54 10.15 6.10
CA LEU A 219 -7.04 10.66 4.83
C LEU A 219 -7.37 12.14 4.94
N ALA A 220 -6.72 12.95 4.12
CA ALA A 220 -6.98 14.38 3.97
C ALA A 220 -7.47 14.65 2.55
N ALA A 221 -8.78 14.86 2.38
CA ALA A 221 -9.39 15.25 1.12
C ALA A 221 -10.07 16.63 1.28
N ARG A 222 -9.72 17.61 0.44
CA ARG A 222 -10.29 18.97 0.51
C ARG A 222 -10.17 19.72 -0.81
N MET A 223 -11.17 20.55 -1.10
CA MET A 223 -11.13 21.53 -2.19
C MET A 223 -10.64 22.89 -1.71
N TYR A 224 -9.81 23.53 -2.54
CA TYR A 224 -9.40 24.92 -2.39
C TYR A 224 -9.85 25.69 -3.64
N LEU A 225 -10.56 26.80 -3.46
CA LEU A 225 -11.08 27.63 -4.54
C LEU A 225 -10.43 29.02 -4.52
N GLN A 226 -10.25 29.63 -5.68
CA GLN A 226 -9.71 30.98 -5.79
C GLN A 226 -10.56 32.01 -5.05
N LYS A 227 -9.89 33.03 -4.49
CA LYS A 227 -10.55 34.18 -3.89
C LYS A 227 -11.51 34.85 -4.87
N GLY A 228 -12.74 35.09 -4.43
CA GLY A 228 -13.78 35.76 -5.23
C GLY A 228 -14.82 34.82 -5.84
N PHE A 229 -14.61 33.51 -5.80
CA PHE A 229 -15.60 32.50 -6.16
C PHE A 229 -16.47 32.16 -4.94
N PRO A 230 -17.76 32.55 -4.90
CA PRO A 230 -18.64 32.24 -3.79
C PRO A 230 -19.01 30.75 -3.81
N ILE A 231 -18.90 30.09 -2.66
CA ILE A 231 -19.30 28.69 -2.50
C ILE A 231 -20.73 28.64 -1.94
N LYS A 232 -21.58 27.77 -2.46
CA LYS A 232 -22.96 27.61 -2.00
C LYS A 232 -23.00 26.96 -0.62
N GLU A 233 -23.84 27.47 0.28
CA GLU A 233 -23.95 26.95 1.65
C GLU A 233 -24.38 25.48 1.66
N ASP A 234 -25.40 25.10 0.88
CA ASP A 234 -25.80 23.70 0.66
C ASP A 234 -24.62 22.77 0.27
N PHE A 235 -23.61 23.29 -0.45
CA PHE A 235 -22.42 22.52 -0.81
C PHE A 235 -21.38 22.47 0.32
N LEU A 236 -21.22 23.57 1.08
CA LEU A 236 -20.37 23.59 2.27
C LEU A 236 -20.87 22.61 3.34
N GLU A 237 -22.17 22.61 3.64
CA GLU A 237 -22.82 21.72 4.60
C GLU A 237 -22.68 20.24 4.17
N GLN A 238 -23.05 19.90 2.93
CA GLN A 238 -22.92 18.52 2.44
C GLN A 238 -21.45 18.06 2.37
N SER A 239 -20.51 18.97 2.07
CA SER A 239 -19.08 18.64 2.07
C SER A 239 -18.55 18.30 3.46
N GLU A 240 -18.94 19.09 4.47
CA GLU A 240 -18.60 18.82 5.87
C GLU A 240 -19.21 17.49 6.33
N GLN A 241 -20.49 17.26 6.01
CA GLN A 241 -21.19 16.03 6.41
C GLN A 241 -20.59 14.76 5.80
N LEU A 242 -20.21 14.80 4.51
CA LEU A 242 -19.78 13.60 3.77
C LEU A 242 -18.26 13.37 3.82
N PHE A 243 -17.46 14.43 3.80
CA PHE A 243 -15.99 14.34 3.70
C PHE A 243 -15.26 14.82 4.96
N GLY A 244 -15.97 15.31 5.98
CA GLY A 244 -15.38 15.82 7.22
C GLY A 244 -14.63 17.15 7.08
N ALA A 245 -14.68 17.79 5.89
CA ALA A 245 -13.95 19.02 5.62
C ALA A 245 -14.72 19.94 4.66
N LYS A 246 -14.98 21.18 5.09
CA LYS A 246 -15.46 22.24 4.19
C LYS A 246 -14.40 22.59 3.14
N PRO A 247 -14.78 22.86 1.89
CA PRO A 247 -13.99 23.62 0.92
C PRO A 247 -13.50 24.95 1.50
N VAL A 248 -12.35 25.44 1.03
CA VAL A 248 -11.71 26.67 1.53
C VAL A 248 -11.46 27.64 0.40
N SER A 249 -11.76 28.93 0.60
CA SER A 249 -11.32 29.99 -0.31
C SER A 249 -9.88 30.39 -0.01
N LEU A 250 -9.02 30.37 -1.02
CA LEU A 250 -7.64 30.85 -0.96
C LEU A 250 -7.60 32.36 -0.62
N THR A 251 -6.52 32.80 0.03
CA THR A 251 -6.33 34.21 0.41
C THR A 251 -5.86 35.08 -0.76
N GLY A 252 -5.28 34.46 -1.79
CA GLY A 252 -4.63 35.10 -2.93
C GLY A 252 -3.16 35.43 -2.70
N ARG A 253 -2.58 34.97 -1.59
CA ARG A 253 -1.15 35.11 -1.24
C ARG A 253 -0.52 33.74 -1.26
N LYS A 254 0.12 33.38 -2.39
CA LYS A 254 0.64 32.02 -2.66
C LYS A 254 1.46 31.42 -1.50
N GLY A 255 2.32 32.20 -0.85
CA GLY A 255 3.12 31.74 0.29
C GLY A 255 2.28 31.37 1.51
N ASP A 256 1.35 32.24 1.91
CA ASP A 256 0.42 31.97 3.03
C ASP A 256 -0.51 30.80 2.69
N ASP A 257 -1.03 30.76 1.46
CA ASP A 257 -1.92 29.71 0.97
C ASP A 257 -1.23 28.34 0.95
N LEU A 258 0.04 28.26 0.51
CA LEU A 258 0.85 27.04 0.52
C LEU A 258 1.11 26.54 1.95
N LEU A 259 1.48 27.44 2.88
CA LEU A 259 1.71 27.10 4.28
C LEU A 259 0.43 26.58 4.94
N ASN A 260 -0.71 27.23 4.70
CA ASN A 260 -2.01 26.82 5.24
C ASN A 260 -2.45 25.44 4.69
N ILE A 261 -2.19 25.16 3.41
CA ILE A 261 -2.46 23.86 2.79
C ILE A 261 -1.62 22.76 3.45
N ASN A 262 -0.30 22.95 3.53
CA ASN A 262 0.60 21.93 4.10
C ASN A 262 0.32 21.71 5.59
N GLN A 263 0.09 22.78 6.36
CA GLN A 263 -0.29 22.66 7.77
C GLN A 263 -1.60 21.88 7.97
N TRP A 264 -2.63 22.15 7.15
CA TRP A 264 -3.88 21.41 7.25
C TRP A 264 -3.72 19.92 6.86
N VAL A 265 -2.94 19.61 5.82
CA VAL A 265 -2.65 18.21 5.47
C VAL A 265 -1.84 17.51 6.58
N LYS A 266 -0.89 18.22 7.20
CA LYS A 266 -0.13 17.72 8.36
C LYS A 266 -1.04 17.41 9.54
N GLU A 267 -1.99 18.28 9.86
CA GLU A 267 -2.98 18.05 10.93
C GLU A 267 -3.91 16.89 10.60
N ALA A 268 -4.51 16.87 9.41
CA ALA A 268 -5.45 15.83 8.97
C ALA A 268 -4.79 14.45 8.77
N THR A 269 -3.46 14.39 8.60
CA THR A 269 -2.69 13.14 8.56
C THR A 269 -1.97 12.81 9.88
N GLU A 270 -2.20 13.60 10.94
CA GLU A 270 -1.52 13.48 12.24
C GLU A 270 0.02 13.43 12.14
N GLY A 271 0.60 14.35 11.36
CA GLY A 271 2.04 14.49 11.17
C GLY A 271 2.66 13.53 10.14
N LYS A 272 1.87 12.64 9.53
CA LYS A 272 2.39 11.63 8.60
C LYS A 272 2.74 12.15 7.21
N ILE A 273 2.13 13.26 6.78
CA ILE A 273 2.44 13.95 5.53
C ILE A 273 2.60 15.45 5.85
N GLU A 274 3.83 15.93 5.91
CA GLU A 274 4.12 17.33 6.28
C GLU A 274 4.14 18.27 5.07
N ASP A 275 5.13 18.12 4.18
CA ASP A 275 5.32 18.99 3.01
C ASP A 275 4.52 18.48 1.81
N PHE A 276 3.18 18.55 1.87
CA PHE A 276 2.30 17.97 0.85
C PHE A 276 2.47 18.61 -0.54
N LEU A 277 2.58 19.94 -0.65
CA LEU A 277 2.97 20.65 -1.87
C LEU A 277 4.31 21.37 -1.67
N SER A 278 5.18 21.32 -2.69
CA SER A 278 6.36 22.18 -2.79
C SER A 278 6.02 23.59 -3.28
N GLU A 279 5.00 23.70 -4.14
CA GLU A 279 4.53 24.95 -4.73
C GLU A 279 3.03 24.88 -5.02
N LEU A 280 2.36 26.04 -5.07
CA LEU A 280 0.96 26.15 -5.46
C LEU A 280 0.88 26.42 -6.98
N PRO A 281 0.07 25.66 -7.75
CA PRO A 281 -0.06 25.88 -9.18
C PRO A 281 -0.44 27.32 -9.55
N ASP A 282 0.15 27.82 -10.63
CA ASP A 282 -0.24 29.09 -11.23
C ASP A 282 -1.71 29.05 -11.66
N ASP A 283 -2.37 30.22 -11.60
CA ASP A 283 -3.78 30.40 -11.99
C ASP A 283 -4.76 29.36 -11.40
N THR A 284 -4.51 28.95 -10.16
CA THR A 284 -5.42 28.07 -9.39
C THR A 284 -6.80 28.69 -9.24
N VAL A 285 -7.79 28.11 -9.93
CA VAL A 285 -9.24 28.38 -9.83
C VAL A 285 -9.90 27.40 -8.85
N LEU A 286 -9.70 26.10 -9.06
CA LEU A 286 -10.11 25.04 -8.15
C LEU A 286 -9.00 23.98 -8.09
N LEU A 287 -8.48 23.76 -6.89
CA LEU A 287 -7.48 22.76 -6.55
C LEU A 287 -8.12 21.67 -5.70
N LEU A 288 -8.11 20.43 -6.18
CA LEU A 288 -8.58 19.27 -5.44
C LEU A 288 -7.38 18.55 -4.81
N LEU A 289 -7.36 18.49 -3.49
CA LEU A 289 -6.28 17.86 -2.72
C LEU A 289 -6.71 16.52 -2.15
N ASN A 290 -5.80 15.55 -2.23
CA ASN A 290 -6.00 14.22 -1.69
C ASN A 290 -4.67 13.64 -1.17
N ALA A 291 -4.49 13.59 0.14
CA ALA A 291 -3.33 12.97 0.78
C ALA A 291 -3.80 11.78 1.62
N ILE A 292 -3.10 10.64 1.53
CA ILE A 292 -3.42 9.45 2.32
C ILE A 292 -2.15 8.73 2.80
N HIS A 293 -2.18 8.31 4.06
CA HIS A 293 -1.13 7.52 4.70
C HIS A 293 -1.71 6.22 5.24
N PHE A 294 -1.17 5.07 4.81
CA PHE A 294 -1.50 3.76 5.37
C PHE A 294 -0.46 3.30 6.38
N GLN A 295 -0.94 2.90 7.56
CA GLN A 295 -0.15 2.19 8.56
C GLN A 295 -1.09 1.29 9.35
N SER A 296 -0.84 -0.01 9.31
CA SER A 296 -1.66 -1.02 9.97
C SER A 296 -0.78 -2.07 10.63
N PHE A 297 -1.40 -2.86 11.50
CA PHE A 297 -0.74 -3.91 12.27
C PHE A 297 -1.02 -5.26 11.63
N TRP A 298 0.01 -6.06 11.38
CA TRP A 298 -0.17 -7.45 10.98
C TRP A 298 -1.01 -8.20 12.01
N ARG A 299 -1.88 -9.10 11.57
CA ARG A 299 -2.56 -10.03 12.47
C ARG A 299 -1.51 -10.90 13.17
N SER A 300 -0.61 -11.49 12.38
CA SER A 300 0.57 -12.23 12.84
C SER A 300 1.83 -11.38 12.58
N LYS A 301 2.44 -10.83 13.65
CA LYS A 301 3.61 -9.96 13.58
C LYS A 301 4.89 -10.72 13.23
N PHE A 302 5.82 -10.02 12.59
CA PHE A 302 7.20 -10.49 12.43
C PHE A 302 7.99 -10.23 13.72
N ASP A 303 9.08 -10.95 13.94
CA ASP A 303 9.97 -10.71 15.07
C ASP A 303 11.10 -9.75 14.62
N PRO A 304 11.21 -8.53 15.17
CA PRO A 304 12.25 -7.59 14.78
C PRO A 304 13.68 -8.09 15.00
N SER A 305 13.88 -9.08 15.88
CA SER A 305 15.21 -9.71 16.09
C SER A 305 15.61 -10.67 14.97
N LEU A 306 14.65 -11.09 14.14
CA LEU A 306 14.89 -11.91 12.95
C LEU A 306 15.05 -11.08 11.68
N THR A 307 14.77 -9.77 11.71
CA THR A 307 14.97 -8.88 10.56
C THR A 307 16.46 -8.66 10.31
N GLN A 308 16.89 -8.89 9.08
CA GLN A 308 18.31 -8.88 8.69
C GLN A 308 18.48 -8.20 7.32
N ARG A 309 19.72 -7.82 6.99
CA ARG A 309 20.06 -7.36 5.64
C ARG A 309 20.09 -8.57 4.71
N ASP A 310 19.27 -8.53 3.66
CA ASP A 310 19.17 -9.57 2.63
C ASP A 310 19.15 -8.90 1.24
N SER A 311 19.42 -9.68 0.20
CA SER A 311 19.50 -9.16 -1.18
C SER A 311 18.13 -9.19 -1.86
N PHE A 312 17.68 -8.02 -2.34
CA PHE A 312 16.56 -7.93 -3.27
C PHE A 312 17.09 -7.85 -4.70
N HIS A 313 16.66 -8.75 -5.58
CA HIS A 313 17.06 -8.75 -6.98
C HIS A 313 16.25 -7.71 -7.75
N LEU A 314 16.92 -6.77 -8.41
CA LEU A 314 16.30 -5.78 -9.30
C LEU A 314 16.02 -6.39 -10.68
N ASN A 315 16.95 -7.22 -11.14
CA ASN A 315 16.89 -8.04 -12.35
C ASN A 315 17.82 -9.26 -12.15
N GLU A 316 18.19 -9.97 -13.21
CA GLU A 316 19.05 -11.15 -13.12
C GLU A 316 20.50 -10.83 -12.70
N GLN A 317 20.98 -9.61 -13.01
CA GLN A 317 22.38 -9.19 -12.85
C GLN A 317 22.63 -8.30 -11.63
N PHE A 318 21.62 -7.63 -11.09
CA PHE A 318 21.77 -6.62 -10.04
C PHE A 318 20.90 -6.88 -8.81
N THR A 319 21.47 -6.65 -7.64
CA THR A 319 20.83 -6.70 -6.32
C THR A 319 20.94 -5.37 -5.58
N VAL A 320 20.08 -5.19 -4.58
CA VAL A 320 20.17 -4.07 -3.62
C VAL A 320 19.96 -4.62 -2.20
N PRO A 321 20.72 -4.17 -1.20
CA PRO A 321 20.54 -4.62 0.18
C PRO A 321 19.30 -3.97 0.81
N VAL A 322 18.41 -4.79 1.39
CA VAL A 322 17.16 -4.34 2.03
C VAL A 322 17.05 -4.90 3.45
N ASP A 323 16.31 -4.21 4.33
CA ASP A 323 15.92 -4.77 5.62
C ASP A 323 14.77 -5.77 5.41
N MET A 324 15.10 -7.05 5.43
CA MET A 324 14.21 -8.16 5.15
C MET A 324 13.63 -8.71 6.47
N MET A 325 12.30 -8.71 6.59
CA MET A 325 11.61 -9.32 7.73
C MET A 325 11.52 -10.83 7.51
N HIS A 326 11.90 -11.61 8.52
CA HIS A 326 11.88 -13.08 8.46
C HIS A 326 10.86 -13.67 9.43
N ALA A 327 10.19 -14.74 8.99
CA ALA A 327 9.40 -15.60 9.87
C ALA A 327 9.58 -17.08 9.47
N HIS A 328 9.98 -17.93 10.42
CA HIS A 328 10.24 -19.35 10.13
C HIS A 328 8.97 -20.18 9.92
N THR A 329 7.86 -19.80 10.56
CA THR A 329 6.61 -20.56 10.62
C THR A 329 5.40 -19.63 10.51
N TYR A 330 5.34 -18.81 9.45
CA TYR A 330 4.26 -17.85 9.25
C TYR A 330 2.98 -18.55 8.72
N PRO A 331 1.78 -18.25 9.24
CA PRO A 331 0.52 -18.76 8.70
C PRO A 331 0.16 -18.00 7.41
N LEU A 332 0.64 -18.49 6.26
CA LEU A 332 0.48 -17.80 4.97
C LEU A 332 -0.57 -18.47 4.07
N ARG A 333 -1.45 -17.67 3.48
CA ARG A 333 -2.24 -18.07 2.31
C ARG A 333 -1.46 -17.67 1.07
N TRP A 334 -1.01 -18.63 0.27
CA TRP A 334 -0.35 -18.35 -1.01
C TRP A 334 -0.54 -19.48 -2.03
N PHE A 335 -0.42 -19.14 -3.30
CA PHE A 335 -0.58 -20.03 -4.45
C PHE A 335 0.23 -19.52 -5.67
N LEU A 336 0.32 -20.37 -6.70
CA LEU A 336 0.93 -20.06 -7.99
C LEU A 336 -0.16 -20.10 -9.06
N LEU A 337 -0.25 -19.06 -9.88
CA LEU A 337 -0.92 -19.10 -11.19
C LEU A 337 0.08 -19.69 -12.18
N GLU A 338 -0.14 -20.93 -12.63
CA GLU A 338 0.82 -21.65 -13.50
C GLU A 338 1.05 -20.92 -14.83
N GLN A 339 -0.01 -20.33 -15.41
CA GLN A 339 0.07 -19.41 -16.53
C GLN A 339 -0.58 -18.10 -16.07
N PRO A 340 0.15 -16.97 -15.95
CA PRO A 340 1.47 -16.67 -16.52
C PRO A 340 2.62 -16.69 -15.48
N GLU A 341 2.74 -17.75 -14.67
CA GLU A 341 3.74 -17.88 -13.59
C GLU A 341 3.78 -16.70 -12.60
N ILE A 342 2.69 -16.50 -11.85
CA ILE A 342 2.59 -15.46 -10.81
C ILE A 342 2.34 -16.11 -9.47
N GLN A 343 3.20 -15.82 -8.48
CA GLN A 343 2.94 -16.18 -7.09
C GLN A 343 2.08 -15.10 -6.44
N VAL A 344 0.99 -15.51 -5.78
CA VAL A 344 0.08 -14.62 -5.05
C VAL A 344 0.07 -15.03 -3.57
N ALA A 345 0.25 -14.06 -2.67
CA ALA A 345 0.27 -14.30 -1.22
C ALA A 345 -0.48 -13.20 -0.45
N HIS A 346 -1.36 -13.61 0.47
CA HIS A 346 -2.14 -12.71 1.32
C HIS A 346 -1.53 -12.65 2.73
N PHE A 347 -1.16 -11.45 3.16
CA PHE A 347 -0.68 -11.13 4.50
C PHE A 347 -1.76 -10.32 5.26
N PRO A 348 -2.53 -10.95 6.16
CA PRO A 348 -3.66 -10.26 6.79
C PRO A 348 -3.21 -9.31 7.91
N PHE A 349 -3.79 -8.11 7.89
CA PHE A 349 -3.76 -7.14 8.98
C PHE A 349 -4.84 -7.45 10.02
N LYS A 350 -4.77 -6.75 11.16
CA LYS A 350 -5.76 -6.85 12.25
C LYS A 350 -7.17 -6.42 11.85
N ASN A 351 -7.30 -5.44 10.95
CA ASN A 351 -8.54 -4.69 10.74
C ASN A 351 -9.34 -5.15 9.50
N ASN A 352 -9.47 -6.47 9.27
CA ASN A 352 -10.13 -7.06 8.09
C ASN A 352 -9.59 -6.49 6.76
N MET A 353 -8.26 -6.41 6.65
CA MET A 353 -7.58 -5.99 5.44
C MET A 353 -6.42 -6.94 5.17
N SER A 354 -6.10 -7.20 3.90
CA SER A 354 -4.93 -7.99 3.51
C SER A 354 -4.00 -7.20 2.60
N PHE A 355 -2.70 -7.26 2.88
CA PHE A 355 -1.66 -6.93 1.90
C PHE A 355 -1.46 -8.14 0.99
N VAL A 356 -1.82 -8.00 -0.28
CA VAL A 356 -1.77 -9.08 -1.28
C VAL A 356 -0.58 -8.83 -2.19
N VAL A 357 0.47 -9.65 -2.05
CA VAL A 357 1.65 -9.64 -2.93
C VAL A 357 1.33 -10.44 -4.18
N ILE A 358 1.68 -9.88 -5.34
CA ILE A 358 1.55 -10.48 -6.67
C ILE A 358 2.93 -10.38 -7.33
N MET A 359 3.65 -11.49 -7.34
CA MET A 359 5.05 -11.56 -7.74
C MET A 359 5.22 -12.52 -8.93
N PRO A 360 5.40 -12.01 -10.16
CA PRO A 360 5.83 -12.81 -11.29
C PRO A 360 7.16 -13.54 -11.01
N THR A 361 7.34 -14.74 -11.55
CA THR A 361 8.60 -15.51 -11.40
C THR A 361 9.76 -14.91 -12.21
N HIS A 362 9.45 -14.20 -13.29
CA HIS A 362 10.35 -13.54 -14.22
C HIS A 362 10.46 -12.03 -13.94
N PHE A 363 11.52 -11.38 -14.42
CA PHE A 363 11.73 -9.93 -14.21
C PHE A 363 11.07 -9.04 -15.26
N GLU A 364 10.94 -9.53 -16.50
CA GLU A 364 10.43 -8.76 -17.64
C GLU A 364 8.90 -8.79 -17.71
N TRP A 365 8.26 -7.90 -16.97
CA TRP A 365 6.81 -7.70 -16.98
C TRP A 365 6.44 -6.23 -16.86
N ASN A 366 5.27 -5.85 -17.41
CA ASN A 366 4.66 -4.56 -17.16
C ASN A 366 3.34 -4.68 -16.36
N VAL A 367 2.95 -3.59 -15.70
CA VAL A 367 1.81 -3.56 -14.78
C VAL A 367 0.52 -3.97 -15.49
N SER A 368 0.26 -3.47 -16.69
CA SER A 368 -0.98 -3.76 -17.43
C SER A 368 -1.09 -5.24 -17.83
N GLN A 369 0.01 -5.91 -18.19
CA GLN A 369 0.02 -7.36 -18.43
C GLN A 369 -0.30 -8.16 -17.17
N VAL A 370 0.30 -7.80 -16.03
CA VAL A 370 0.04 -8.51 -14.76
C VAL A 370 -1.42 -8.31 -14.33
N LEU A 371 -1.91 -7.05 -14.34
CA LEU A 371 -3.30 -6.73 -13.98
C LEU A 371 -4.33 -7.42 -14.90
N ALA A 372 -4.06 -7.54 -16.21
CA ALA A 372 -4.97 -8.23 -17.13
C ALA A 372 -5.16 -9.72 -16.81
N ASN A 373 -4.24 -10.34 -16.06
CA ASN A 373 -4.33 -11.72 -15.59
C ASN A 373 -4.92 -11.85 -14.17
N LEU A 374 -5.29 -10.74 -13.51
CA LEU A 374 -5.91 -10.73 -12.18
C LEU A 374 -7.42 -10.51 -12.30
N SER A 375 -8.21 -11.57 -12.17
CA SER A 375 -9.64 -11.44 -11.94
C SER A 375 -9.94 -11.12 -10.47
N TRP A 376 -11.14 -10.60 -10.20
CA TRP A 376 -11.64 -10.42 -8.84
C TRP A 376 -11.61 -11.75 -8.06
N ASP A 377 -11.95 -12.87 -8.70
CA ASP A 377 -11.92 -14.21 -8.09
C ASP A 377 -10.49 -14.66 -7.72
N ILE A 378 -9.46 -14.28 -8.49
CA ILE A 378 -8.06 -14.58 -8.15
C ILE A 378 -7.64 -13.82 -6.88
N LEU A 379 -8.09 -12.57 -6.72
CA LEU A 379 -7.81 -11.77 -5.52
C LEU A 379 -8.66 -12.21 -4.31
N HIS A 380 -9.90 -12.66 -4.54
CA HIS A 380 -10.84 -13.14 -3.54
C HIS A 380 -10.91 -14.67 -3.49
N GLN A 381 -9.96 -15.30 -2.78
CA GLN A 381 -9.86 -16.76 -2.62
C GLN A 381 -10.27 -17.23 -1.21
N PRO A 382 -11.57 -17.28 -0.86
CA PRO A 382 -12.04 -17.61 0.49
C PRO A 382 -11.77 -19.07 0.90
N LEU A 383 -11.57 -19.96 -0.07
CA LEU A 383 -11.28 -21.38 0.17
C LEU A 383 -9.79 -21.66 0.44
N LEU A 384 -8.89 -20.70 0.19
CA LEU A 384 -7.46 -20.88 0.36
C LEU A 384 -7.09 -20.90 1.85
N ARG A 385 -6.59 -22.06 2.30
CA ARG A 385 -6.18 -22.26 3.70
C ARG A 385 -4.76 -21.76 3.96
N GLU A 386 -4.55 -21.25 5.16
CA GLU A 386 -3.23 -20.90 5.68
C GLU A 386 -2.35 -22.14 5.82
N LYS A 387 -1.08 -22.02 5.46
CA LYS A 387 -0.06 -23.06 5.58
C LYS A 387 1.17 -22.48 6.29
N PRO A 388 1.76 -23.20 7.26
CA PRO A 388 3.03 -22.80 7.86
C PRO A 388 4.13 -22.67 6.80
N THR A 389 4.64 -21.46 6.62
CA THR A 389 5.54 -21.09 5.53
C THR A 389 6.73 -20.29 6.07
N LYS A 390 7.94 -20.56 5.56
CA LYS A 390 9.10 -19.69 5.80
C LYS A 390 8.95 -18.45 4.93
N VAL A 391 8.74 -17.29 5.56
CA VAL A 391 8.50 -16.03 4.87
C VAL A 391 9.74 -15.12 4.93
N ARG A 392 10.02 -14.46 3.80
CA ARG A 392 10.84 -13.25 3.72
C ARG A 392 10.02 -12.15 3.05
N LEU A 393 9.91 -10.99 3.69
CA LEU A 393 9.17 -9.82 3.18
C LEU A 393 9.97 -8.54 3.51
N PRO A 394 10.34 -7.68 2.54
CA PRO A 394 11.09 -6.48 2.82
C PRO A 394 10.24 -5.48 3.62
N ARG A 395 10.87 -4.74 4.53
CA ARG A 395 10.29 -3.49 5.03
C ARG A 395 10.08 -2.55 3.85
N LEU A 396 8.97 -1.82 3.84
CA LEU A 396 8.67 -0.84 2.80
C LEU A 396 8.38 0.53 3.43
N HIS A 397 8.98 1.57 2.86
CA HIS A 397 8.51 2.94 3.02
C HIS A 397 8.31 3.53 1.63
N LEU A 398 7.06 3.68 1.20
CA LEU A 398 6.72 4.23 -0.11
C LEU A 398 6.08 5.61 0.07
N ASN A 399 6.51 6.57 -0.74
CA ASN A 399 5.96 7.92 -0.80
C ASN A 399 5.87 8.30 -2.28
N TYR A 400 4.66 8.54 -2.78
CA TYR A 400 4.43 8.86 -4.18
C TYR A 400 3.41 9.99 -4.30
N GLN A 401 3.77 11.00 -5.10
CA GLN A 401 2.96 12.18 -5.35
C GLN A 401 2.79 12.38 -6.86
N LEU A 402 1.58 12.76 -7.27
CA LEU A 402 1.22 12.90 -8.68
C LEU A 402 0.07 13.91 -8.85
N ASP A 403 0.21 14.83 -9.81
CA ASP A 403 -0.94 15.53 -10.36
C ASP A 403 -1.68 14.62 -11.35
N LEU A 404 -2.94 14.34 -11.06
CA LEU A 404 -3.77 13.42 -11.81
C LEU A 404 -4.43 14.06 -13.04
N VAL A 405 -4.35 15.38 -13.26
CA VAL A 405 -4.98 16.08 -14.42
C VAL A 405 -4.72 15.35 -15.74
N ALA A 406 -3.46 15.05 -16.04
CA ALA A 406 -3.06 14.44 -17.31
C ALA A 406 -3.46 12.95 -17.44
N THR A 407 -3.75 12.28 -16.33
CA THR A 407 -4.19 10.87 -16.27
C THR A 407 -5.71 10.80 -16.37
N LEU A 408 -6.41 11.59 -15.55
CA LEU A 408 -7.88 11.71 -15.55
C LEU A 408 -8.40 12.23 -16.89
N SER A 409 -7.66 13.13 -17.55
CA SER A 409 -7.97 13.56 -18.93
C SER A 409 -8.01 12.38 -19.91
N ARG A 410 -7.03 11.46 -19.82
CA ARG A 410 -6.98 10.25 -20.67
C ARG A 410 -8.06 9.23 -20.33
N LEU A 411 -8.51 9.18 -19.08
CA LEU A 411 -9.66 8.38 -18.66
C LEU A 411 -11.01 8.96 -19.16
N GLY A 412 -11.04 10.19 -19.69
CA GLY A 412 -12.24 10.82 -20.26
C GLY A 412 -12.78 12.00 -19.46
N LEU A 413 -12.08 12.46 -18.42
CA LEU A 413 -12.47 13.61 -17.60
C LEU A 413 -11.88 14.95 -18.09
N GLN A 414 -11.46 15.08 -19.36
CA GLN A 414 -10.81 16.31 -19.86
C GLN A 414 -11.66 17.58 -19.62
N GLU A 415 -12.99 17.43 -19.62
CA GLU A 415 -13.97 18.50 -19.43
C GLU A 415 -13.77 19.23 -18.09
N LEU A 416 -13.34 18.53 -17.04
CA LEU A 416 -13.03 19.11 -15.71
C LEU A 416 -11.97 20.21 -15.78
N PHE A 417 -11.01 20.07 -16.68
CA PHE A 417 -9.86 20.96 -16.81
C PHE A 417 -10.04 22.00 -17.93
N GLN A 418 -11.25 22.11 -18.49
CA GLN A 418 -11.57 22.99 -19.62
C GLN A 418 -12.81 23.84 -19.36
N ALA A 419 -13.98 23.21 -19.16
CA ALA A 419 -15.26 23.91 -19.02
C ALA A 419 -16.35 23.03 -18.35
N PRO A 420 -16.16 22.59 -17.10
CA PRO A 420 -17.12 21.71 -16.43
C PRO A 420 -18.35 22.43 -15.91
N ASP A 421 -19.46 21.71 -15.81
CA ASP A 421 -20.69 22.15 -15.16
C ASP A 421 -20.66 21.86 -13.65
N LEU A 422 -19.92 22.69 -12.91
CA LEU A 422 -19.80 22.64 -11.45
C LEU A 422 -20.77 23.59 -10.72
N ARG A 423 -21.95 23.84 -11.30
CA ARG A 423 -22.95 24.79 -10.76
C ARG A 423 -23.54 24.41 -9.41
N GLY A 424 -23.30 23.20 -8.90
CA GLY A 424 -23.60 22.83 -7.52
C GLY A 424 -22.63 23.46 -6.51
N ILE A 425 -21.40 23.81 -6.92
CA ILE A 425 -20.37 24.41 -6.06
C ILE A 425 -20.52 25.94 -6.00
N SER A 426 -20.66 26.59 -7.18
CA SER A 426 -20.74 28.04 -7.34
C SER A 426 -21.63 28.41 -8.52
N ASP A 427 -22.23 29.59 -8.51
CA ASP A 427 -22.90 30.15 -9.71
C ASP A 427 -21.90 30.76 -10.72
N GLN A 428 -20.65 30.97 -10.31
CA GLN A 428 -19.56 31.35 -11.20
C GLN A 428 -18.98 30.13 -11.93
N ARG A 429 -18.39 30.34 -13.12
CA ARG A 429 -17.77 29.27 -13.91
C ARG A 429 -16.46 28.84 -13.28
N LEU A 430 -16.43 27.63 -12.72
CA LEU A 430 -15.23 27.00 -12.17
C LEU A 430 -14.55 26.14 -13.23
N VAL A 431 -13.23 25.97 -13.10
CA VAL A 431 -12.43 24.96 -13.81
C VAL A 431 -11.51 24.30 -12.78
N VAL A 432 -11.31 22.99 -12.89
CA VAL A 432 -10.34 22.27 -12.06
C VAL A 432 -8.94 22.55 -12.61
N THR A 433 -8.11 23.25 -11.85
CA THR A 433 -6.73 23.56 -12.26
C THR A 433 -5.80 22.36 -12.04
N SER A 434 -5.95 21.67 -10.90
CA SER A 434 -5.04 20.58 -10.50
C SER A 434 -5.73 19.58 -9.57
N VAL A 435 -5.33 18.31 -9.66
CA VAL A 435 -5.82 17.21 -8.81
C VAL A 435 -4.63 16.51 -8.19
N GLN A 436 -4.18 17.01 -7.05
CA GLN A 436 -2.96 16.58 -6.39
C GLN A 436 -3.24 15.39 -5.50
N HIS A 437 -2.68 14.23 -5.84
CA HIS A 437 -2.75 13.02 -5.04
C HIS A 437 -1.39 12.64 -4.46
N ARG A 438 -1.36 12.32 -3.16
CA ARG A 438 -0.19 11.75 -2.50
C ARG A 438 -0.57 10.53 -1.68
N SER A 439 0.13 9.43 -1.91
CA SER A 439 -0.01 8.18 -1.16
C SER A 439 1.28 7.85 -0.44
N THR A 440 1.16 7.43 0.82
CA THR A 440 2.27 6.95 1.65
C THR A 440 1.91 5.61 2.31
N LEU A 441 2.90 4.73 2.43
CA LEU A 441 2.77 3.40 3.04
C LEU A 441 4.01 3.08 3.85
N GLU A 442 3.78 2.62 5.08
CA GLU A 442 4.81 2.08 5.97
C GLU A 442 4.49 0.61 6.30
N LEU A 443 5.36 -0.32 5.89
CA LEU A 443 5.33 -1.73 6.32
C LEU A 443 6.57 -2.03 7.17
N SER A 444 6.32 -2.36 8.43
CA SER A 444 7.31 -2.80 9.42
C SER A 444 6.84 -4.12 10.08
N GLU A 445 7.55 -4.63 11.07
CA GLU A 445 7.20 -5.90 11.74
C GLU A 445 5.92 -5.80 12.59
N ALA A 446 5.44 -4.59 12.87
CA ALA A 446 4.42 -4.31 13.87
C ALA A 446 3.13 -5.10 13.64
N GLY A 447 2.67 -5.80 14.67
CA GLY A 447 1.48 -6.65 14.61
C GLY A 447 1.04 -7.13 15.99
N VAL A 448 -0.07 -7.87 16.03
CA VAL A 448 -0.73 -8.28 17.29
C VAL A 448 -0.16 -9.60 17.82
N GLU A 449 -0.30 -10.68 17.05
CA GLU A 449 0.02 -12.04 17.48
C GLU A 449 1.44 -12.42 17.09
N ALA A 450 2.19 -13.09 17.96
CA ALA A 450 3.56 -13.51 17.64
C ALA A 450 3.58 -14.69 16.66
N ALA A 451 3.94 -14.46 15.38
CA ALA A 451 4.09 -15.54 14.39
C ALA A 451 5.14 -16.59 14.80
N ALA A 452 6.07 -16.24 15.70
CA ALA A 452 7.08 -17.14 16.24
C ALA A 452 6.58 -18.05 17.39
N ALA A 453 5.49 -17.69 18.10
CA ALA A 453 5.10 -18.36 19.35
C ALA A 453 4.44 -19.74 19.14
N THR A 454 3.91 -20.01 17.95
CA THR A 454 3.29 -21.30 17.58
C THR A 454 4.30 -22.34 17.08
N GLY A 455 5.60 -22.01 17.05
CA GLY A 455 6.64 -22.80 16.37
C GLY A 455 7.22 -24.01 17.13
N THR A 456 6.90 -24.23 18.41
CA THR A 456 7.61 -25.22 19.26
C THR A 456 7.23 -26.69 19.02
N ALA A 457 6.26 -26.99 18.16
CA ALA A 457 5.66 -28.32 18.04
C ALA A 457 5.64 -28.93 16.61
N MET A 458 6.50 -28.49 15.68
CA MET A 458 6.55 -29.07 14.33
C MET A 458 7.89 -29.76 14.01
N SER A 459 7.79 -31.07 13.81
CA SER A 459 8.90 -31.98 13.50
C SER A 459 9.35 -31.89 12.04
N ARG A 460 10.67 -31.83 11.81
CA ARG A 460 11.51 -32.29 10.66
C ARG A 460 10.97 -32.26 9.20
N MET A 461 9.85 -31.62 8.90
CA MET A 461 9.37 -31.44 7.52
C MET A 461 9.97 -30.16 6.91
N SER A 462 10.33 -30.22 5.62
CA SER A 462 10.77 -29.04 4.88
C SER A 462 9.58 -28.11 4.63
N LEU A 463 9.43 -27.09 5.48
CA LEU A 463 8.44 -26.03 5.27
C LEU A 463 8.71 -25.33 3.92
N SER A 464 7.66 -25.11 3.14
CA SER A 464 7.70 -24.28 1.94
C SER A 464 8.23 -22.88 2.27
N SER A 465 8.94 -22.27 1.33
CA SER A 465 9.46 -20.91 1.45
C SER A 465 8.79 -19.97 0.47
N PHE A 466 8.34 -18.81 0.95
CA PHE A 466 7.86 -17.70 0.13
C PHE A 466 8.74 -16.47 0.41
N SER A 467 9.36 -15.91 -0.63
CA SER A 467 10.41 -14.90 -0.49
C SER A 467 10.16 -13.75 -1.46
N VAL A 468 9.79 -12.59 -0.94
CA VAL A 468 9.52 -11.38 -1.73
C VAL A 468 10.82 -10.61 -1.99
N ASN A 469 11.71 -11.21 -2.77
CA ASN A 469 13.05 -10.67 -3.07
C ASN A 469 13.25 -10.32 -4.55
N ARG A 470 12.16 -10.05 -5.28
CA ARG A 470 12.11 -9.68 -6.71
C ARG A 470 10.99 -8.65 -6.91
N PRO A 471 10.96 -7.89 -8.03
CA PRO A 471 9.93 -6.91 -8.28
C PRO A 471 8.52 -7.51 -8.20
N PHE A 472 7.60 -6.80 -7.54
CA PHE A 472 6.24 -7.28 -7.32
C PHE A 472 5.20 -6.15 -7.43
N LEU A 473 3.98 -6.52 -7.78
CA LEU A 473 2.79 -5.71 -7.54
C LEU A 473 2.20 -6.05 -6.17
N PHE A 474 1.48 -5.10 -5.58
CA PHE A 474 0.66 -5.38 -4.41
C PHE A 474 -0.67 -4.65 -4.45
N PHE A 475 -1.63 -5.20 -3.73
CA PHE A 475 -2.85 -4.50 -3.31
C PHE A 475 -2.93 -4.47 -1.78
N ILE A 476 -3.61 -3.46 -1.25
CA ILE A 476 -4.21 -3.54 0.09
C ILE A 476 -5.71 -3.63 -0.15
N LEU A 477 -6.31 -4.75 0.22
CA LEU A 477 -7.74 -5.03 0.05
C LEU A 477 -8.45 -5.01 1.40
N GLU A 478 -9.70 -4.57 1.44
CA GLU A 478 -10.65 -4.89 2.51
C GLU A 478 -11.15 -6.32 2.31
N ASP A 479 -11.11 -7.17 3.35
CA ASP A 479 -11.28 -8.62 3.21
C ASP A 479 -12.74 -9.06 2.94
N THR A 480 -13.75 -8.30 3.38
CA THR A 480 -15.18 -8.66 3.28
C THR A 480 -15.71 -8.54 1.85
N THR A 481 -15.24 -7.52 1.11
CA THR A 481 -15.73 -7.17 -0.23
C THR A 481 -14.64 -7.20 -1.30
N SER A 482 -13.37 -7.33 -0.90
CA SER A 482 -12.20 -7.20 -1.76
C SER A 482 -12.12 -5.85 -2.49
N LEU A 483 -12.59 -4.80 -1.80
CA LEU A 483 -12.41 -3.40 -2.20
C LEU A 483 -10.92 -3.03 -2.18
N PRO A 484 -10.35 -2.51 -3.29
CA PRO A 484 -8.98 -2.05 -3.31
C PRO A 484 -8.82 -0.70 -2.62
N LEU A 485 -8.12 -0.69 -1.49
CA LEU A 485 -7.76 0.51 -0.74
C LEU A 485 -6.51 1.16 -1.33
N PHE A 486 -5.50 0.35 -1.63
CA PHE A 486 -4.25 0.75 -2.26
C PHE A 486 -3.84 -0.24 -3.34
N VAL A 487 -3.08 0.25 -4.31
CA VAL A 487 -2.36 -0.54 -5.30
C VAL A 487 -0.95 0.03 -5.46
N GLY A 488 0.03 -0.83 -5.70
CA GLY A 488 1.40 -0.38 -5.93
C GLY A 488 2.28 -1.38 -6.66
N SER A 489 3.44 -0.88 -7.06
CA SER A 489 4.49 -1.61 -7.77
C SER A 489 5.81 -1.29 -7.10
N VAL A 490 6.58 -2.31 -6.74
CA VAL A 490 7.90 -2.15 -6.11
C VAL A 490 8.92 -2.81 -7.02
N ARG A 491 9.76 -2.02 -7.69
CA ARG A 491 10.93 -2.54 -8.42
C ARG A 491 12.23 -2.39 -7.65
N ASN A 492 12.32 -1.43 -6.71
CA ASN A 492 13.48 -1.26 -5.83
C ASN A 492 13.03 -0.82 -4.43
N PRO A 493 12.99 -1.71 -3.41
CA PRO A 493 12.57 -1.33 -2.05
C PRO A 493 13.50 -0.32 -1.34
N ASN A 494 14.72 -0.13 -1.83
CA ASN A 494 15.72 0.77 -1.24
C ASN A 494 16.37 1.66 -2.33
N PRO A 495 15.67 2.68 -2.87
CA PRO A 495 16.15 3.49 -3.99
C PRO A 495 17.42 4.32 -3.72
N SER A 496 17.83 4.48 -2.46
CA SER A 496 19.02 5.23 -2.04
C SER A 496 20.27 4.38 -1.84
N ALA A 497 20.17 3.05 -1.91
CA ALA A 497 21.33 2.17 -1.85
C ALA A 497 21.94 1.92 -3.24
N GLU A 498 23.27 1.75 -3.26
CA GLU A 498 24.02 1.36 -4.46
C GLU A 498 23.62 -0.05 -4.91
N TRP A 499 23.70 -0.29 -6.22
CA TRP A 499 23.36 -1.59 -6.79
C TRP A 499 24.60 -2.48 -6.82
N GLU A 500 24.48 -3.64 -6.21
CA GLU A 500 25.49 -4.69 -6.24
C GLU A 500 25.31 -5.48 -7.55
N ARG A 501 26.40 -5.74 -8.27
CA ARG A 501 26.35 -6.78 -9.32
C ARG A 501 26.34 -8.12 -8.63
N LYS A 502 25.43 -9.00 -9.04
CA LYS A 502 25.42 -10.41 -8.63
C LYS A 502 26.74 -11.04 -9.08
N GLU A 503 27.68 -11.20 -8.16
CA GLU A 503 28.92 -11.95 -8.41
C GLU A 503 28.57 -13.37 -8.85
N GLN A 504 29.42 -13.98 -9.69
CA GLN A 504 29.27 -15.38 -10.09
C GLN A 504 29.65 -16.29 -8.92
N GLN A 505 28.78 -16.34 -7.92
CA GLN A 505 28.92 -17.18 -6.72
C GLN A 505 28.51 -18.64 -7.02
N ASP A 506 29.06 -19.16 -8.13
CA ASP A 506 29.00 -20.53 -8.61
C ASP A 506 30.36 -20.84 -9.29
N SER A 507 31.43 -20.89 -8.49
CA SER A 507 32.70 -21.53 -8.85
C SER A 507 33.25 -22.26 -7.62
N PRO A 508 33.20 -23.60 -7.61
CA PRO A 508 33.76 -24.41 -6.54
C PRO A 508 35.23 -24.74 -6.81
N ASP A 509 36.11 -23.75 -6.69
CA ASP A 509 37.53 -23.97 -6.36
C ASP A 509 38.21 -22.63 -6.03
N ASP A 510 38.49 -22.41 -4.74
CA ASP A 510 39.89 -22.30 -4.26
C ASP A 510 39.89 -22.34 -2.72
N ARG A 511 39.84 -23.56 -2.16
CA ARG A 511 40.24 -23.81 -0.77
C ARG A 511 41.50 -24.66 -0.79
N ASP A 512 42.65 -24.01 -0.93
CA ASP A 512 43.80 -24.25 -0.04
C ASP A 512 44.93 -23.27 -0.36
N TYR A 513 45.14 -22.29 0.54
CA TYR A 513 46.46 -21.86 1.07
C TYR A 513 46.28 -20.56 1.85
N PHE A 514 46.03 -20.63 3.17
CA PHE A 514 46.51 -19.62 4.13
C PHE A 514 46.32 -20.11 5.56
N GLN A 515 47.26 -20.92 6.05
CA GLN A 515 47.47 -21.04 7.49
C GLN A 515 48.95 -21.19 7.87
N ASN A 516 49.36 -20.34 8.80
CA ASN A 516 50.61 -20.37 9.57
C ASN A 516 51.94 -20.18 8.82
N GLN A 517 52.46 -18.96 8.90
CA GLN A 517 53.60 -18.72 9.80
C GLN A 517 53.64 -17.26 10.31
N LYS A 518 53.73 -17.09 11.63
CA LYS A 518 54.02 -15.82 12.31
C LYS A 518 55.46 -15.88 12.84
N ALA A 519 56.32 -14.94 12.43
CA ALA A 519 57.47 -14.51 13.23
C ALA A 519 57.92 -13.08 12.83
N PHE A 520 58.23 -12.27 13.84
CA PHE A 520 58.46 -10.82 13.79
C PHE A 520 59.86 -10.39 13.24
N PRO A 521 60.12 -9.08 13.02
CA PRO A 521 60.99 -8.59 11.95
C PRO A 521 62.33 -7.97 12.39
N ARG A 522 63.21 -7.66 11.43
CA ARG A 522 64.18 -6.53 11.46
C ARG A 522 64.97 -6.39 10.15
N GLY A 523 65.42 -5.17 9.86
CA GLY A 523 66.70 -4.94 9.16
C GLY A 523 66.62 -4.28 7.79
N ASP A 524 66.95 -2.99 7.74
CA ASP A 524 67.10 -2.19 6.52
C ASP A 524 68.37 -2.51 5.69
N LYS A 525 68.19 -2.48 4.36
CA LYS A 525 69.09 -1.85 3.34
C LYS A 525 70.33 -2.60 2.78
N PRO A 526 70.81 -2.21 1.58
CA PRO A 526 71.37 -3.15 0.59
C PRO A 526 72.78 -2.82 0.09
N PHE A 527 73.46 -3.80 -0.55
CA PHE A 527 74.54 -3.59 -1.54
C PHE A 527 74.70 -4.83 -2.46
N GLY A 528 75.22 -4.62 -3.66
CA GLY A 528 75.89 -5.62 -4.54
C GLY A 528 77.11 -4.95 -5.20
N PRO A 529 77.77 -5.49 -6.25
CA PRO A 529 77.62 -6.80 -6.90
C PRO A 529 78.99 -7.56 -7.10
N ASP A 530 79.00 -8.56 -8.00
CA ASP A 530 80.13 -9.20 -8.72
C ASP A 530 81.17 -10.08 -8.00
N LEU A 531 81.36 -11.31 -8.53
CA LEU A 531 82.60 -11.75 -9.20
C LEU A 531 82.47 -13.14 -9.89
N LYS A 532 83.19 -13.33 -11.00
CA LYS A 532 83.28 -14.56 -11.82
C LYS A 532 84.33 -15.55 -11.28
N LEU A 533 84.25 -16.83 -11.70
CA LEU A 533 85.32 -17.54 -12.45
C LEU A 533 84.85 -18.93 -12.93
N ALA A 534 85.56 -19.52 -13.90
CA ALA A 534 85.11 -20.67 -14.71
C ALA A 534 86.10 -21.89 -14.65
N PRO A 535 86.15 -22.86 -15.60
CA PRO A 535 85.97 -24.29 -15.29
C PRO A 535 87.24 -25.16 -15.50
N PRO A 536 87.17 -26.48 -15.23
CA PRO A 536 88.15 -27.47 -15.70
C PRO A 536 87.67 -28.24 -16.94
N SER A 537 88.62 -28.85 -17.65
CA SER A 537 88.47 -29.45 -18.99
C SER A 537 88.25 -30.97 -19.01
N GLU A 538 87.85 -31.45 -20.20
CA GLU A 538 88.06 -32.79 -20.79
C GLU A 538 89.51 -33.31 -20.59
N GLU A 539 89.85 -34.60 -20.74
CA GLU A 539 89.23 -35.71 -21.50
C GLU A 539 89.70 -37.12 -21.01
N ASP A 540 89.15 -38.20 -21.61
CA ASP A 540 89.64 -39.59 -21.70
C ASP A 540 89.76 -40.57 -20.47
N TYR A 541 88.70 -41.41 -20.32
CA TYR A 541 88.65 -42.88 -20.51
C TYR A 541 89.93 -43.78 -20.48
N PRO A 542 89.84 -45.14 -20.27
CA PRO A 542 88.67 -46.00 -19.98
C PRO A 542 88.88 -47.18 -18.96
N GLN A 543 87.79 -47.97 -18.81
CA GLN A 543 87.72 -49.44 -18.53
C GLN A 543 87.71 -50.02 -17.08
N LEU A 544 86.52 -50.57 -16.79
CA LEU A 544 86.19 -51.91 -16.26
C LEU A 544 86.48 -52.34 -14.80
N ASN A 545 85.47 -53.09 -14.32
CA ASN A 545 85.44 -54.11 -13.27
C ASN A 545 85.31 -53.68 -11.79
N CYS A 546 84.10 -53.94 -11.28
CA CYS A 546 83.77 -54.44 -9.93
C CYS A 546 84.78 -55.51 -9.42
N PRO A 547 84.83 -55.85 -8.11
CA PRO A 547 83.75 -55.66 -7.12
C PRO A 547 84.17 -55.28 -5.67
N LYS A 548 83.18 -54.81 -4.88
CA LYS A 548 82.67 -55.53 -3.69
C LYS A 548 81.43 -54.86 -3.11
#